data_AF-A0A977PKS8-F1
#
_entry.id   AF-A0A977PKS8-F1
#
_cell.length_a   1.000
_cell.length_b   1.000
_cell.length_c   1.000
_cell.angle_alpha   90.00
_cell.angle_beta   90.00
_cell.angle_gamma   90.00
#
_symmetry.space_group_name_H-M   'P 1'
#
loop_
_entity.id
_entity.type
_entity.pdbx_description
1 polymer ?
#
loop_
_entity_poly.entity_id
_entity_poly.type
_entity_poly.pdbx_seq_one_letter_code
_entity_poly.pdbx_strand_id
1 'polypeptide(L)'
;MIVVTIYSVVLVEAKGVKHCDMTVENGRLKLELLGERLRGKSRRGLSKQMDLLLYKLEKEKRKNYGKKEVILDLSFDDIRCWRIERHTGKGIAREYQNTFVFIIRTKDGKEYKMLVSDKVFKMFIDKVIKQFKRAEIEKCSFRR
;
A
#
# COMPACT_ATOMS: atom_id res chain seq x y z
N MET A 1 -8.08 1.84 -21.84
CA MET A 1 -7.90 2.22 -20.41
C MET A 1 -7.04 1.19 -19.72
N ILE A 2 -6.04 1.59 -18.93
CA ILE A 2 -5.19 0.65 -18.18
C ILE A 2 -5.64 0.72 -16.72
N VAL A 3 -6.36 -0.30 -16.28
CA VAL A 3 -6.59 -0.56 -14.85
C VAL A 3 -5.41 -1.37 -14.34
N VAL A 4 -4.73 -0.87 -13.32
CA VAL A 4 -3.67 -1.62 -12.63
C VAL A 4 -4.17 -1.96 -11.25
N THR A 5 -4.25 -3.24 -10.93
CA THR A 5 -4.48 -3.69 -9.55
C THR A 5 -3.22 -4.34 -9.00
N ILE A 6 -2.74 -3.85 -7.87
CA ILE A 6 -1.64 -4.42 -7.10
C ILE A 6 -2.24 -5.04 -5.85
N TYR A 7 -2.24 -6.36 -5.86
CA TYR A 7 -2.58 -7.17 -4.71
C TYR A 7 -1.40 -7.16 -3.74
N SER A 8 -1.63 -6.80 -2.48
CA SER A 8 -0.64 -6.73 -1.39
C SER A 8 -0.02 -5.36 -1.10
N VAL A 9 -0.85 -4.39 -0.69
CA VAL A 9 -0.39 -3.12 -0.11
C VAL A 9 -0.83 -3.01 1.35
N VAL A 10 0.02 -2.46 2.21
CA VAL A 10 -0.35 -2.20 3.61
C VAL A 10 -0.32 -0.70 3.86
N LEU A 11 -1.47 -0.10 4.19
CA LEU A 11 -1.54 1.29 4.64
C LEU A 11 -1.14 1.35 6.13
N VAL A 12 -0.18 2.20 6.45
CA VAL A 12 0.31 2.43 7.81
C VAL A 12 -0.37 3.67 8.38
N GLU A 13 -1.12 3.48 9.47
CA GLU A 13 -1.82 4.54 10.19
C GLU A 13 -1.26 4.68 11.62
N ALA A 14 -1.50 5.82 12.27
CA ALA A 14 -1.04 6.06 13.64
C ALA A 14 -1.54 5.00 14.65
N LYS A 15 -2.72 4.41 14.40
CA LYS A 15 -3.37 3.44 15.30
C LYS A 15 -3.18 1.97 14.89
N GLY A 16 -2.50 1.69 13.76
CA GLY A 16 -2.36 0.32 13.26
C GLY A 16 -2.02 0.22 11.78
N VAL A 17 -2.34 -0.93 11.18
CA VAL A 17 -2.12 -1.20 9.75
C VAL A 17 -3.37 -1.78 9.12
N LYS A 18 -3.65 -1.33 7.90
CA LYS A 18 -4.75 -1.81 7.07
C LYS A 18 -4.21 -2.51 5.85
N HIS A 19 -4.71 -3.71 5.60
CA HIS A 19 -4.33 -4.53 4.46
C HIS A 19 -5.24 -4.20 3.29
N CYS A 20 -4.66 -3.86 2.15
CA CYS A 20 -5.38 -3.28 1.03
C CYS A 20 -4.96 -3.90 -0.31
N ASP A 21 -5.87 -3.83 -1.27
CA ASP A 21 -5.50 -3.83 -2.69
C ASP A 21 -5.41 -2.39 -3.18
N MET A 22 -4.42 -2.12 -4.04
CA MET A 22 -4.28 -0.83 -4.68
C MET A 22 -4.73 -0.91 -6.12
N THR A 23 -5.61 -0.01 -6.54
CA THR A 23 -6.00 0.16 -7.94
C THR A 23 -5.60 1.55 -8.42
N VAL A 24 -4.93 1.63 -9.57
CA VAL A 24 -4.66 2.88 -10.27
C VAL A 24 -5.46 2.90 -11.56
N GLU A 25 -6.39 3.85 -11.67
CA GLU A 25 -7.31 3.98 -12.78
C GLU A 25 -7.70 5.45 -12.96
N ASN A 26 -7.75 5.94 -14.21
CA ASN A 26 -8.24 7.27 -14.57
C ASN A 26 -7.62 8.42 -13.76
N GLY A 27 -6.30 8.38 -13.54
CA GLY A 27 -5.58 9.41 -12.78
C GLY A 27 -5.88 9.38 -11.28
N ARG A 28 -6.43 8.29 -10.76
CA ARG A 28 -6.75 8.12 -9.34
C ARG A 28 -6.08 6.87 -8.79
N LEU A 29 -5.65 6.96 -7.54
CA LEU A 29 -5.17 5.85 -6.73
C LEU A 29 -6.23 5.51 -5.69
N LYS A 30 -6.71 4.27 -5.72
CA LYS A 30 -7.70 3.74 -4.78
C LYS A 30 -7.09 2.63 -3.94
N LEU A 31 -7.37 2.63 -2.64
CA LEU A 31 -7.09 1.52 -1.74
C LEU A 31 -8.39 0.88 -1.28
N GLU A 32 -8.51 -0.41 -1.53
CA GLU A 32 -9.63 -1.23 -1.14
C GLU A 32 -9.25 -2.11 0.04
N LEU A 33 -9.95 -1.99 1.17
CA LEU A 33 -9.68 -2.73 2.39
C LEU A 33 -9.95 -4.23 2.19
N LEU A 34 -8.94 -5.04 2.51
CA LEU A 34 -9.04 -6.48 2.65
C LEU A 34 -9.32 -6.89 4.10
N GLY A 35 -8.75 -6.15 5.05
CA GLY A 35 -8.95 -6.36 6.47
C GLY A 35 -7.97 -5.56 7.31
N GLU A 36 -8.20 -5.55 8.61
CA GLU A 36 -7.29 -4.96 9.58
C GLU A 36 -6.56 -6.07 10.30
N ARG A 37 -5.39 -5.74 10.86
CA ARG A 37 -4.66 -6.69 11.69
C ARG A 37 -5.52 -7.09 12.89
N LEU A 38 -5.99 -8.35 12.90
CA LEU A 38 -6.71 -8.94 14.03
C LEU A 38 -5.87 -8.77 15.30
N ARG A 39 -6.46 -8.21 16.36
CA ARG A 39 -5.94 -8.28 17.73
C ARG A 39 -6.00 -9.75 18.19
N GLY A 40 -5.03 -10.55 17.76
CA GLY A 40 -4.97 -11.98 18.09
C GLY A 40 -3.59 -12.56 17.83
N LYS A 41 -3.03 -13.26 18.83
CA LYS A 41 -1.75 -13.97 18.74
C LYS A 41 -1.82 -15.00 17.60
N SER A 42 -1.28 -14.67 16.43
CA SER A 42 -1.13 -15.65 15.35
C SER A 42 -0.19 -16.77 15.80
N ARG A 43 -0.62 -18.04 15.65
CA ARG A 43 0.21 -19.21 15.95
C ARG A 43 1.53 -19.10 15.16
N ARG A 44 2.65 -19.31 15.87
CA ARG A 44 4.03 -19.10 15.39
C ARG A 44 4.24 -19.74 14.01
N GLY A 45 4.75 -18.97 13.04
CA GLY A 45 5.30 -19.48 11.77
C GLY A 45 4.78 -18.76 10.52
N LEU A 46 3.45 -18.69 10.35
CA LEU A 46 2.79 -18.11 9.16
C LEU A 46 2.76 -16.57 9.14
N SER A 47 3.15 -15.94 10.24
CA SER A 47 3.11 -14.49 10.49
C SER A 47 4.34 -13.71 10.00
N LYS A 48 5.23 -14.33 9.20
CA LYS A 48 6.51 -13.71 8.81
C LYS A 48 6.56 -13.13 7.40
N GLN A 49 5.56 -13.38 6.55
CA GLN A 49 5.57 -12.91 5.16
C GLN A 49 4.26 -12.20 4.81
N MET A 50 4.39 -10.93 4.40
CA MET A 50 3.29 -10.01 4.07
C MET A 50 2.28 -10.63 3.09
N ASP A 51 2.78 -11.29 2.04
CA ASP A 51 1.98 -11.85 0.96
C ASP A 51 1.07 -13.00 1.43
N LEU A 52 1.55 -13.86 2.35
CA LEU A 52 0.75 -14.98 2.87
C LEU A 52 -0.40 -14.50 3.78
N LEU A 53 -0.15 -13.44 4.55
CA LEU A 53 -1.17 -12.81 5.38
C LEU A 53 -2.25 -12.15 4.51
N LEU A 54 -1.84 -11.43 3.47
CA LEU A 54 -2.74 -10.75 2.53
C LEU A 54 -3.61 -11.75 1.75
N TYR A 55 -3.01 -12.84 1.27
CA TYR A 55 -3.75 -13.92 0.61
C TYR A 55 -4.82 -14.55 1.51
N LYS A 56 -4.51 -14.78 2.80
CA LYS A 56 -5.47 -15.35 3.74
C LYS A 56 -6.65 -14.40 3.99
N LEU A 57 -6.39 -13.11 4.21
CA LEU A 57 -7.42 -12.10 4.41
C LEU A 57 -8.34 -11.96 3.19
N GLU A 58 -7.76 -11.96 1.99
CA GLU A 58 -8.53 -11.92 0.74
C GLU A 58 -9.46 -13.14 0.61
N LYS A 59 -8.95 -14.34 0.91
CA LYS A 59 -9.73 -15.58 0.88
C LYS A 59 -10.85 -15.60 1.91
N GLU A 60 -10.63 -15.05 3.10
CA GLU A 60 -11.65 -14.93 4.16
C GLU A 60 -12.72 -13.88 3.79
N LYS A 61 -12.33 -12.72 3.25
CA LYS A 61 -13.29 -11.67 2.86
C LYS A 61 -14.17 -12.08 1.67
N ARG A 62 -13.59 -12.73 0.65
CA ARG A 62 -14.35 -13.29 -0.49
C ARG A 62 -15.42 -14.29 -0.06
N LYS A 63 -15.18 -15.04 1.02
CA LYS A 63 -16.13 -16.01 1.56
C LYS A 63 -17.26 -15.37 2.34
N ASN A 64 -17.01 -14.25 3.02
CA ASN A 64 -17.92 -13.76 4.04
C ASN A 64 -18.75 -12.52 3.64
N TYR A 65 -18.27 -11.63 2.76
CA TYR A 65 -18.84 -10.26 2.74
C TYR A 65 -19.17 -9.63 1.39
N GLY A 66 -18.83 -10.24 0.24
CA GLY A 66 -18.94 -9.50 -1.02
C GLY A 66 -18.08 -8.21 -1.00
N LYS A 67 -18.34 -7.26 -1.91
CA LYS A 67 -17.42 -6.19 -2.41
C LYS A 67 -16.47 -5.53 -1.38
N LYS A 68 -15.28 -5.18 -1.86
CA LYS A 68 -14.23 -4.50 -1.07
C LYS A 68 -14.63 -3.05 -0.78
N GLU A 69 -14.31 -2.57 0.43
CA GLU A 69 -14.60 -1.21 0.88
C GLU A 69 -13.44 -0.29 0.48
N VAL A 70 -13.73 0.86 -0.14
CA VAL A 70 -12.69 1.84 -0.49
C VAL A 70 -12.36 2.68 0.74
N ILE A 71 -11.11 2.62 1.20
CA ILE A 71 -10.65 3.37 2.39
C ILE A 71 -9.76 4.57 2.05
N LEU A 72 -9.28 4.65 0.81
CA LEU A 72 -8.55 5.78 0.26
C LEU A 72 -8.88 5.92 -1.22
N ASP A 73 -9.20 7.12 -1.66
CA ASP A 73 -9.34 7.48 -3.08
C ASP A 73 -8.70 8.84 -3.29
N LEU A 74 -7.58 8.86 -4.02
CA LEU A 74 -6.73 10.02 -4.18
C LEU A 74 -6.57 10.37 -5.67
N SER A 75 -6.91 11.60 -6.04
CA SER A 75 -6.61 12.12 -7.37
C SER A 75 -5.14 12.43 -7.51
N PHE A 76 -4.56 12.18 -8.68
CA PHE A 76 -3.18 12.57 -9.00
C PHE A 76 -2.99 14.08 -8.89
N ASP A 77 -4.03 14.86 -9.19
CA ASP A 77 -4.02 16.32 -9.05
C ASP A 77 -3.88 16.78 -7.60
N ASP A 78 -4.26 15.95 -6.63
CA ASP A 78 -4.14 16.25 -5.20
C ASP A 78 -2.78 15.85 -4.63
N ILE A 79 -1.97 15.12 -5.41
CA ILE A 79 -0.65 14.66 -5.00
C ILE A 79 0.36 15.76 -5.28
N ARG A 80 1.13 16.12 -4.25
CA ARG A 80 2.24 17.05 -4.37
C ARG A 80 3.52 16.35 -4.80
N CYS A 81 3.87 15.26 -4.12
CA CYS A 81 5.08 14.50 -4.40
C CYS A 81 5.01 13.08 -3.86
N TRP A 82 5.90 12.22 -4.34
CA TRP A 82 6.02 10.83 -3.88
C TRP A 82 7.46 10.42 -3.57
N ARG A 83 7.65 9.41 -2.73
CA ARG A 83 8.96 8.84 -2.40
C ARG A 83 8.88 7.34 -2.17
N ILE A 84 9.97 6.62 -2.43
CA ILE A 84 10.12 5.21 -2.07
C ILE A 84 11.39 5.06 -1.24
N GLU A 85 11.28 4.34 -0.13
CA GLU A 85 12.38 4.05 0.78
C GLU A 85 12.46 2.56 1.07
N ARG A 86 13.67 2.02 1.27
CA ARG A 86 13.83 0.63 1.70
C ARG A 86 13.43 0.52 3.16
N HIS A 87 12.59 -0.45 3.50
CA HIS A 87 12.17 -0.64 4.88
C HIS A 87 13.31 -1.24 5.72
N THR A 88 13.70 -0.57 6.81
CA THR A 88 14.86 -0.94 7.64
C THR A 88 14.53 -1.84 8.84
N GLY A 89 13.26 -2.22 9.04
CA GLY A 89 12.89 -3.20 10.08
C GLY A 89 12.61 -2.61 11.47
N LYS A 90 12.40 -1.29 11.63
CA LYS A 90 12.06 -0.66 12.92
C LYS A 90 10.57 -0.29 13.00
N GLY A 91 9.91 -0.55 14.13
CA GLY A 91 8.49 -0.19 14.39
C GLY A 91 7.46 -1.25 14.00
N ILE A 92 6.21 -0.83 13.73
CA ILE A 92 5.06 -1.65 13.27
C ILE A 92 5.42 -2.57 12.09
N ALA A 93 6.48 -2.21 11.37
CA ALA A 93 6.96 -2.90 10.20
C ALA A 93 8.08 -3.93 10.44
N ARG A 94 8.40 -4.27 11.70
CA ARG A 94 9.21 -5.47 12.04
C ARG A 94 8.63 -6.77 11.46
N GLU A 95 7.32 -6.81 11.28
CA GLU A 95 6.60 -7.97 10.73
C GLU A 95 6.58 -8.02 9.20
N TYR A 96 6.95 -6.91 8.56
CA TYR A 96 7.00 -6.75 7.11
C TYR A 96 8.46 -6.65 6.68
N GLN A 97 9.25 -7.69 6.96
CA GLN A 97 10.62 -7.81 6.44
C GLN A 97 10.61 -7.84 4.91
N ASN A 98 11.66 -7.31 4.27
CA ASN A 98 11.79 -7.24 2.80
C ASN A 98 10.63 -6.50 2.11
N THR A 99 10.32 -5.30 2.61
CA THR A 99 9.33 -4.41 2.01
C THR A 99 9.94 -3.04 1.69
N PHE A 100 9.23 -2.27 0.88
CA PHE A 100 9.53 -0.88 0.57
C PHE A 100 8.42 0.01 1.10
N VAL A 101 8.78 1.18 1.63
CA VAL A 101 7.84 2.20 2.07
C VAL A 101 7.62 3.16 0.91
N PHE A 102 6.41 3.13 0.35
CA PHE A 102 5.92 4.14 -0.58
C PHE A 102 5.23 5.25 0.20
N ILE A 103 5.69 6.48 0.01
CA ILE A 103 5.21 7.66 0.71
C ILE A 103 4.60 8.60 -0.32
N ILE A 104 3.36 8.99 -0.10
CA ILE A 104 2.67 10.04 -0.86
C ILE A 104 2.44 11.23 0.05
N ARG A 105 2.75 12.43 -0.44
CA ARG A 105 2.34 13.68 0.20
C ARG A 105 1.36 14.42 -0.68
N THR A 106 0.24 14.79 -0.10
CA THR A 106 -0.81 15.55 -0.77
C THR A 106 -0.58 17.05 -0.64
N LYS A 107 -1.24 17.84 -1.49
CA LYS A 107 -1.17 19.31 -1.48
C LYS A 107 -1.69 19.91 -0.17
N ASP A 108 -2.65 19.25 0.49
CA ASP A 108 -3.20 19.64 1.80
C ASP A 108 -2.30 19.27 3.00
N GLY A 109 -1.12 18.69 2.75
CA GLY A 109 -0.12 18.39 3.78
C GLY A 109 -0.27 17.01 4.45
N LYS A 110 -1.22 16.17 4.03
CA LYS A 110 -1.30 14.78 4.55
C LYS A 110 -0.19 13.91 3.96
N GLU A 111 0.29 12.96 4.77
CA GLU A 111 1.29 11.97 4.38
C GLU A 111 0.73 10.57 4.51
N TYR A 112 0.68 9.84 3.40
CA TYR A 112 0.25 8.44 3.35
C TYR A 112 1.47 7.53 3.20
N LYS A 113 1.57 6.53 4.08
CA LYS A 113 2.65 5.55 4.07
C LYS A 113 2.10 4.17 3.74
N MET A 114 2.62 3.57 2.69
CA MET A 114 2.21 2.27 2.20
C MET A 114 3.41 1.33 2.14
N LEU A 115 3.27 0.11 2.65
CA LEU A 115 4.27 -0.93 2.48
C LEU A 115 3.94 -1.76 1.25
N VAL A 116 4.97 -2.02 0.44
CA VAL A 116 4.93 -2.82 -0.78
C VAL A 116 5.94 -3.95 -0.64
N SER A 117 5.56 -5.20 -0.89
CA SER A 117 6.50 -6.33 -0.78
C SER A 117 7.50 -6.31 -1.93
N ASP A 118 8.70 -6.81 -1.66
CA ASP A 118 9.76 -6.97 -2.66
C ASP A 118 9.27 -7.76 -3.89
N LYS A 119 8.42 -8.77 -3.68
CA LYS A 119 7.83 -9.61 -4.74
C LYS A 119 7.03 -8.80 -5.77
N VAL A 120 6.27 -7.81 -5.33
CA VAL A 120 5.45 -6.96 -6.21
C VAL A 120 6.13 -5.63 -6.55
N PHE A 121 7.32 -5.37 -6.00
CA PHE A 121 8.00 -4.09 -6.13
C PHE A 121 8.31 -3.70 -7.57
N LYS A 122 8.85 -4.63 -8.38
CA LYS A 122 9.15 -4.36 -9.80
C LYS A 122 7.87 -3.97 -10.56
N MET A 123 6.80 -4.76 -10.38
CA MET A 123 5.49 -4.47 -10.96
C MET A 123 4.95 -3.12 -10.48
N PHE A 124 5.13 -2.81 -9.19
CA PHE A 124 4.72 -1.54 -8.58
C PHE A 124 5.42 -0.34 -9.23
N ILE A 125 6.74 -0.41 -9.43
CA ILE A 125 7.49 0.63 -10.14
C ILE A 125 6.96 0.81 -11.58
N ASP A 126 6.81 -0.28 -12.31
CA ASP A 126 6.44 -0.24 -13.73
C ASP A 126 5.01 0.26 -13.96
N LYS A 127 4.12 0.05 -13.00
CA LYS A 127 2.69 0.31 -13.15
C LYS A 127 2.17 1.52 -12.40
N VAL A 128 2.64 1.78 -11.17
CA VAL A 128 2.19 2.92 -10.36
C VAL A 128 3.11 4.11 -10.58
N ILE A 129 4.42 3.93 -10.37
CA ILE A 129 5.38 5.05 -10.45
C ILE A 129 5.49 5.60 -11.87
N LYS A 130 5.40 4.75 -12.89
CA LYS A 130 5.35 5.21 -14.28
C LYS A 130 4.14 6.12 -14.56
N GLN A 131 3.00 5.89 -13.92
CA GLN A 131 1.82 6.74 -14.07
C GLN A 131 2.00 8.07 -13.35
N PHE A 132 2.62 8.08 -12.16
CA PHE A 132 2.94 9.30 -11.43
C PHE A 132 3.90 10.19 -12.24
N LYS A 133 4.92 9.59 -12.86
CA LYS A 133 5.83 10.30 -13.76
C LYS A 133 5.12 10.88 -14.99
N ARG A 134 4.17 10.16 -15.57
CA ARG A 134 3.37 10.64 -16.72
C ARG A 134 2.43 11.80 -16.34
N ALA A 135 1.94 11.80 -15.11
CA ALA A 135 1.18 12.90 -14.54
C ALA A 135 2.07 14.01 -13.97
N GLU A 136 3.37 14.00 -14.28
CA GLU A 136 4.35 15.01 -13.87
C GLU A 136 4.44 15.22 -12.34
N ILE A 137 4.04 14.21 -11.56
CA ILE A 137 4.16 14.24 -10.11
C ILE A 137 5.62 13.99 -9.74
N GLU A 138 6.22 14.99 -9.11
CA GLU A 138 7.63 14.97 -8.74
C GLU A 138 7.93 13.99 -7.60
N LYS A 139 9.18 13.52 -7.57
CA LYS A 139 9.72 12.81 -6.42
C LYS A 139 9.98 13.80 -5.30
N CYS A 140 9.56 13.50 -4.07
CA CYS A 140 9.82 14.38 -2.92
C CYS A 140 11.33 14.59 -2.76
N SER A 141 11.74 15.84 -2.59
CA SER A 141 13.12 16.17 -2.24
C SER A 141 13.48 15.55 -0.89
N PHE A 142 14.68 14.99 -0.79
CA PHE A 142 15.25 14.63 0.50
C PHE A 142 15.56 15.92 1.23
N ARG A 143 14.65 16.39 2.10
CA ARG A 143 15.06 17.30 3.16
C ARG A 143 15.93 16.48 4.11
N ARG A 144 17.22 16.81 4.10
CA ARG A 144 18.23 16.34 5.06
C ARG A 144 17.78 16.63 6.49
#